data_AF-A0A3B9ZKN6-F1
#
_entry.id   AF-A0A3B9ZKN6-F1
#
_cell.length_a   1.000
_cell.length_b   1.000
_cell.length_c   1.000
_cell.angle_alpha   90.00
_cell.angle_beta   90.00
_cell.angle_gamma   90.00
#
_symmetry.space_group_name_H-M   'P 1'
#
loop_
_entity.id
_entity.type
_entity.pdbx_description
1 polymer ?
#
loop_
_entity_poly.entity_id
_entity_poly.type
_entity_poly.pdbx_seq_one_letter_code
_entity_poly.pdbx_strand_id
1 'polypeptide(L)' 'MNKIDYLTWLLTILSFIGVILNIQKKRAGFAVWFFTNISWAVIDFKVGLPAQGTTFIIFMLAAVYGWFSWGKK' A
#
# COMPACT_ATOMS: atom_id res chain seq x y z
N MET A 1 -1.84 -14.64 18.59
CA MET A 1 -1.36 -13.82 17.47
C MET A 1 -0.08 -13.13 17.92
N ASN A 2 0.97 -13.25 17.13
CA ASN A 2 2.24 -12.57 17.36
C ASN A 2 2.09 -11.09 17.00
N LYS A 3 3.00 -10.23 17.47
CA LYS A 3 2.97 -8.78 17.16
C LYS A 3 2.92 -8.48 15.66
N ILE A 4 3.57 -9.33 14.84
CA ILE A 4 3.54 -9.22 13.37
C ILE A 4 2.13 -9.45 12.82
N ASP A 5 1.33 -10.34 13.41
CA ASP A 5 -0.03 -10.63 12.95
C ASP A 5 -0.96 -9.43 13.17
N TYR A 6 -0.84 -8.74 14.32
CA TYR A 6 -1.64 -7.53 14.56
C TYR A 6 -1.27 -6.40 13.59
N LEU A 7 0.02 -6.28 13.26
CA LEU A 7 0.51 -5.29 12.30
C LEU A 7 0.00 -5.59 10.89
N THR A 8 0.04 -6.85 10.44
CA THR A 8 -0.44 -7.23 9.09
C THR A 8 -1.94 -7.04 8.96
N TRP A 9 -2.73 -7.36 10.00
CA TRP A 9 -4.17 -7.06 10.00
C TRP A 9 -4.47 -5.55 9.95
N LEU A 10 -3.70 -4.74 10.70
CA LEU A 10 -3.81 -3.28 10.62
C LEU A 10 -3.47 -2.77 9.21
N LEU A 11 -2.40 -3.28 8.60
CA LEU A 11 -2.00 -2.93 7.23
C LEU A 11 -3.06 -3.34 6.19
N THR A 12 -3.72 -4.48 6.38
CA THR A 12 -4.85 -4.90 5.54
C THR A 12 -6.00 -3.89 5.61
N ILE A 13 -6.38 -3.46 6.83
CA ILE A 13 -7.45 -2.46 7.02
C ILE A 13 -7.06 -1.13 6.38
N LEU A 14 -5.84 -0.66 6.59
CA LEU A 14 -5.34 0.57 5.97
C LEU A 14 -5.32 0.47 4.44
N SER A 15 -4.91 -0.68 3.89
CA SER A 15 -4.91 -0.93 2.44
C SER A 15 -6.32 -0.82 1.87
N PHE A 16 -7.31 -1.35 2.59
CA PHE A 16 -8.72 -1.27 2.22
C PHE A 16 -9.28 0.16 2.32
N ILE A 17 -8.89 0.94 3.35
CA ILE A 17 -9.20 2.37 3.43
C ILE A 17 -8.63 3.12 2.22
N GLY A 18 -7.39 2.79 1.81
CA GLY A 18 -6.79 3.32 0.59
C GLY A 18 -7.61 3.03 -0.67
N VAL A 19 -8.14 1.81 -0.79
CA VAL A 19 -9.07 1.44 -1.88
C VAL A 19 -10.32 2.33 -1.86
N ILE A 20 -10.97 2.47 -0.70
CA ILE A 20 -12.19 3.30 -0.55
C ILE A 20 -11.93 4.75 -0.98
N LEU A 21 -10.80 5.33 -0.55
CA LEU A 21 -10.44 6.70 -0.92
C LEU A 21 -10.21 6.83 -2.43
N ASN A 22 -9.53 5.86 -3.05
CA ASN A 22 -9.27 5.87 -4.48
C ASN A 22 -10.57 5.73 -5.32
N ILE A 23 -11.50 4.85 -4.94
CA ILE A 23 -12.79 4.74 -5.65
C ILE A 23 -13.64 6.01 -5.50
N GLN A 24 -13.51 6.73 -4.37
CA GLN A 24 -14.13 8.03 -4.13
C GLN A 24 -13.42 9.19 -4.85
N LYS A 25 -12.44 8.92 -5.72
CA LYS A 25 -11.62 9.92 -6.41
C LYS A 25 -10.85 10.86 -5.47
N LYS A 26 -10.58 10.43 -4.23
CA LYS A 26 -9.80 11.21 -3.26
C LYS A 26 -8.32 10.88 -3.37
N ARG A 27 -7.51 11.90 -3.69
CA ARG A 27 -6.05 11.80 -3.84
C ARG A 27 -5.35 11.19 -2.61
N ALA A 28 -5.92 11.38 -1.41
CA ALA A 28 -5.44 10.81 -0.16
C ALA A 28 -5.28 9.28 -0.18
N GLY A 29 -6.05 8.55 -1.01
CA GLY A 29 -5.93 7.09 -1.12
C GLY A 29 -4.56 6.64 -1.64
N PHE A 30 -3.91 7.43 -2.50
CA PHE A 30 -2.55 7.13 -2.96
C PHE A 30 -1.51 7.34 -1.85
N ALA A 31 -1.69 8.29 -0.95
CA ALA A 31 -0.81 8.45 0.21
C ALA A 31 -0.90 7.24 1.13
N VAL A 32 -2.12 6.74 1.38
CA VAL A 32 -2.33 5.51 2.17
C VAL A 32 -1.66 4.32 1.48
N TRP A 33 -1.90 4.12 0.17
CA TRP A 33 -1.28 3.04 -0.59
C TRP A 33 0.25 3.10 -0.63
N PHE A 34 0.85 4.29 -0.67
CA PHE A 34 2.30 4.42 -0.60
C PHE A 34 2.86 3.77 0.68
N PHE A 35 2.32 4.12 1.85
CA PHE A 35 2.79 3.57 3.11
C PHE A 35 2.45 2.09 3.29
N THR A 36 1.25 1.65 2.90
CA THR A 36 0.86 0.24 3.03
C THR A 36 1.67 -0.65 2.10
N ASN A 37 1.91 -0.23 0.85
CA ASN A 37 2.69 -1.01 -0.11
C ASN A 37 4.16 -1.13 0.34
N ILE A 38 4.78 -0.06 0.85
CA ILE A 38 6.13 -0.15 1.43
C ILE A 38 6.16 -1.14 2.59
N SER A 39 5.17 -1.07 3.48
CA SER A 39 5.10 -1.95 4.65
C SER A 39 4.97 -3.43 4.25
N TRP A 40 4.09 -3.72 3.28
CA TRP A 40 3.95 -5.07 2.73
C TRP A 40 5.21 -5.56 2.04
N ALA A 41 5.87 -4.71 1.24
CA ALA A 41 7.12 -5.08 0.60
C ALA A 41 8.19 -5.50 1.65
N VAL A 42 8.36 -4.71 2.71
CA VAL A 42 9.31 -5.03 3.79
C VAL A 42 8.95 -6.34 4.50
N ILE A 43 7.67 -6.59 4.76
CA ILE A 43 7.21 -7.84 5.39
C ILE A 43 7.49 -9.02 4.47
N ASP A 44 7.13 -8.92 3.20
CA ASP A 44 7.29 -9.99 2.21
C ASP A 44 8.76 -10.36 2.00
N PHE A 45 9.67 -9.38 1.92
CA PHE A 45 11.11 -9.68 1.85
C PHE A 45 11.63 -10.34 3.13
N LYS A 46 11.11 -9.98 4.31
CA LYS A 46 11.50 -10.61 5.58
C LYS A 46 11.04 -12.06 5.70
N VAL A 47 9.90 -12.41 5.12
CA VAL A 47 9.37 -13.78 5.15
C VAL A 47 9.80 -14.63 3.94
N GLY A 48 10.68 -14.09 3.07
CA GLY A 48 11.23 -14.84 1.93
C GLY A 48 10.30 -14.90 0.71
N LEU A 49 9.42 -13.92 0.52
CA LEU A 49 8.50 -13.80 -0.61
C LEU A 49 8.90 -12.65 -1.57
N PRO A 50 10.05 -12.74 -2.28
CA PRO A 50 10.59 -11.62 -3.05
C PRO A 50 9.70 -11.19 -4.23
N ALA A 51 8.96 -12.10 -4.86
CA ALA A 51 8.05 -11.77 -5.95
C ALA A 51 6.87 -10.91 -5.47
N GLN A 52 6.32 -11.25 -4.31
CA GLN A 52 5.23 -10.48 -3.68
C GLN A 52 5.75 -9.12 -3.21
N GLY A 53 6.92 -9.09 -2.57
CA GLY A 53 7.55 -7.83 -2.16
C GLY A 53 7.83 -6.89 -3.35
N THR A 54 8.31 -7.44 -4.47
CA THR A 54 8.52 -6.67 -5.71
C THR A 54 7.21 -6.15 -6.29
N THR A 55 6.12 -6.93 -6.22
CA THR A 55 4.78 -6.49 -6.63
C THR A 55 4.34 -5.25 -5.85
N PHE A 56 4.55 -5.24 -4.53
CA PHE A 56 4.24 -4.07 -3.71
C PHE A 56 5.16 -2.88 -3.97
N ILE A 57 6.42 -3.08 -4.35
CA ILE A 57 7.28 -1.98 -4.83
C ILE A 57 6.67 -1.34 -6.09
N ILE A 58 6.23 -2.16 -7.05
CA ILE A 58 5.59 -1.65 -8.28
C ILE A 58 4.31 -0.87 -7.93
N PHE A 59 3.48 -1.38 -7.01
CA PHE A 59 2.29 -0.67 -6.56
C PHE A 59 2.59 0.61 -5.77
N MET A 60 3.70 0.66 -5.02
CA MET A 60 4.19 1.89 -4.40
C MET A 60 4.50 2.94 -5.47
N LEU A 61 5.25 2.58 -6.52
CA LEU A 61 5.55 3.48 -7.63
C LEU A 61 4.27 3.92 -8.37
N ALA A 62 3.31 3.01 -8.56
CA ALA A 62 2.01 3.32 -9.13
C ALA A 62 1.22 4.29 -8.25
N ALA A 63 1.30 4.19 -6.92
CA ALA A 63 0.68 5.14 -6.00
C ALA A 63 1.30 6.54 -6.12
N VAL A 64 2.62 6.65 -6.28
CA VAL A 64 3.30 7.93 -6.57
C VAL A 64 2.80 8.53 -7.87
N TYR A 65 2.74 7.74 -8.94
CA TYR A 65 2.19 8.19 -10.23
C TYR A 65 0.70 8.60 -10.14
N GLY A 66 -0.11 7.82 -9.40
CA GLY A 66 -1.51 8.11 -9.12
C GLY A 66 -1.68 9.45 -8.41
N TRP A 67 -0.85 9.71 -7.39
CA TRP A 67 -0.84 10.99 -6.68
C TRP A 67 -0.59 12.15 -7.63
N PHE A 68 0.39 12.09 -8.54
CA PHE A 68 0.66 13.19 -9.47
C PHE A 68 -0.38 13.32 -10.58
N SER A 69 -0.86 12.20 -11.14
CA SER A 69 -1.82 12.20 -12.24
C SER A 69 -3.19 12.74 -11.83
N TRP A 70 -3.64 12.45 -10.60
CA TRP A 70 -4.94 12.92 -10.09
C TRP A 70 -4.92 14.33 -9.49
N GLY A 71 -3.74 14.92 -9.31
CA GLY A 71 -3.58 16.31 -8.89
C GLY A 71 -3.69 17.32 -10.04
N LYS A 72 -3.81 16.89 -11.29
CA LYS A 72 -3.84 17.75 -12.49
C LYS A 72 -5.27 18.11 -12.96
N LYS A 73 -6.18 18.39 -12.04
CA LYS A 73 -7.47 19.01 -12.37
C LYS A 73 -7.55 20.41 -11.80
#